data_AF-U5S3M9-F1
#
_entry.id   AF-U5S3M9-F1
#
_cell.length_a   1.000
_cell.length_b   1.000
_cell.length_c   1.000
_cell.angle_alpha   90.00
_cell.angle_beta   90.00
_cell.angle_gamma   90.00
#
_symmetry.space_group_name_H-M   'P 1'
#
loop_
_entity.id
_entity.type
_entity.pdbx_description
1 polymer ?
#
loop_
_entity_poly.entity_id
_entity_poly.type
_entity_poly.pdbx_seq_one_letter_code
_entity_poly.pdbx_strand_id
1 'polypeptide(L)'
;LGYTAVSTHMMGYHTNAIATLTGMGEHCRMSSPTLVPKYGTTNRAMWVMMTDMPLMSTKPIDFGVYDFCKTCGICADACPFGLIEKG
;
A
#
# COMPACT_ATOMS: atom_id res chain seq x y z
N LEU A 1 -10.70 -18.11 18.73
CA LEU A 1 -9.70 -19.11 18.24
C LEU A 1 -8.56 -19.34 19.23
N GLY A 2 -8.49 -18.61 20.36
CA GLY A 2 -7.44 -18.82 21.37
C GLY A 2 -6.13 -18.09 21.10
N TYR A 3 -6.01 -17.44 19.93
CA TYR A 3 -4.85 -16.64 19.53
C TYR A 3 -4.99 -15.18 19.98
N THR A 4 -3.87 -14.55 20.27
CA THR A 4 -3.76 -13.13 20.57
C THR A 4 -3.83 -12.33 19.28
N ALA A 5 -4.55 -11.22 19.29
CA ALA A 5 -4.67 -10.31 18.15
C ALA A 5 -4.49 -8.87 18.62
N VAL A 6 -3.62 -8.14 17.94
CA VAL A 6 -3.34 -6.73 18.19
C VAL A 6 -3.64 -5.94 16.93
N SER A 7 -4.55 -4.98 17.04
CA SER A 7 -4.83 -4.00 16.00
C SER A 7 -4.44 -2.62 16.52
N THR A 8 -3.60 -1.90 15.79
CA THR A 8 -3.22 -0.52 16.16
C THR A 8 -3.95 0.55 15.34
N HIS A 9 -5.03 0.14 14.65
CA HIS A 9 -5.85 1.02 13.82
C HIS A 9 -4.98 1.78 12.80
N MET A 10 -5.42 2.96 12.33
CA MET A 10 -4.68 3.74 11.33
C MET A 10 -3.34 4.34 11.82
N MET A 11 -3.00 4.25 13.11
CA MET A 11 -1.88 5.02 13.70
C MET A 11 -0.66 4.19 14.13
N GLY A 12 -0.75 2.86 14.26
CA GLY A 12 0.38 2.10 14.81
C GLY A 12 1.11 1.15 13.87
N TYR A 13 0.68 0.98 12.61
CA TYR A 13 1.42 0.20 11.62
C TYR A 13 1.62 0.96 10.32
N HIS A 14 2.78 0.77 9.68
CA HIS A 14 3.04 1.24 8.32
C HIS A 14 2.26 0.36 7.32
N THR A 15 0.97 0.64 7.19
CA THR A 15 -0.01 -0.15 6.42
C THR A 15 0.39 -0.36 4.97
N ASN A 16 1.06 0.63 4.36
CA ASN A 16 1.50 0.53 2.97
C ASN A 16 2.61 -0.51 2.77
N ALA A 17 3.64 -0.50 3.62
CA ALA A 17 4.72 -1.47 3.52
C ALA A 17 4.17 -2.89 3.71
N ILE A 18 3.24 -3.08 4.65
CA ILE A 18 2.59 -4.38 4.88
C ILE A 18 1.73 -4.79 3.69
N ALA A 19 1.01 -3.85 3.06
CA ALA A 19 0.24 -4.13 1.84
C ALA A 19 1.14 -4.60 0.68
N THR A 20 2.32 -4.00 0.51
CA THR A 20 3.30 -4.44 -0.48
C THR A 20 3.83 -5.84 -0.15
N LEU A 21 4.23 -6.08 1.10
CA LEU A 21 4.78 -7.37 1.54
C LEU A 21 3.77 -8.52 1.42
N THR A 22 2.49 -8.24 1.68
CA THR A 22 1.40 -9.22 1.60
C THR A 22 0.82 -9.37 0.19
N GLY A 23 1.33 -8.64 -0.80
CA GLY A 23 0.88 -8.73 -2.19
C GLY A 23 -0.50 -8.13 -2.45
N MET A 24 -0.97 -7.23 -1.58
CA MET A 24 -2.24 -6.52 -1.80
C MET A 24 -2.11 -5.39 -2.82
N GLY A 25 -0.90 -4.87 -3.04
CA GLY A 25 -0.63 -3.82 -4.00
C GLY A 25 0.85 -3.49 -4.11
N GLU A 26 1.17 -2.48 -4.91
CA GLU A 26 2.53 -1.98 -5.10
C GLU A 26 2.67 -0.53 -4.64
N HIS A 27 3.90 -0.16 -4.25
CA HIS A 27 4.23 1.22 -3.95
C HIS A 27 4.19 2.06 -5.23
N CYS A 28 3.64 3.27 -5.14
CA CYS A 28 3.47 4.17 -6.28
C CYS A 28 4.03 5.57 -5.99
N ARG A 29 4.12 6.41 -7.04
CA ARG A 29 4.70 7.78 -6.97
C ARG A 29 4.14 8.66 -5.84
N MET A 30 2.85 8.51 -5.51
CA MET A 30 2.19 9.28 -4.46
C MET A 30 2.75 8.97 -3.06
N SER A 31 3.52 7.89 -2.91
CA SER A 31 4.19 7.37 -1.71
C SER A 31 3.26 6.93 -0.58
N SER A 32 2.26 7.74 -0.24
CA SER A 32 1.31 7.50 0.84
C SER A 32 0.26 6.42 0.56
N PRO A 33 -0.35 6.30 -0.64
CA PRO A 33 -1.22 5.16 -0.94
C PRO A 33 -0.46 4.01 -1.60
N THR A 34 -0.81 2.78 -1.22
CA THR A 34 -0.48 1.58 -2.02
C THR A 34 -1.47 1.46 -3.17
N LEU A 35 -0.98 1.22 -4.38
CA LEU A 35 -1.84 1.05 -5.56
C LEU A 35 -2.26 -0.42 -5.65
N VAL A 36 -3.58 -0.66 -5.61
CA VAL A 36 -4.18 -1.99 -5.65
C VAL A 36 -4.65 -2.29 -7.07
N PRO A 37 -4.35 -3.45 -7.69
CA PRO A 37 -4.73 -3.74 -9.08
C PRO A 37 -6.22 -3.56 -9.39
N LYS A 38 -7.09 -3.87 -8.42
CA LYS A 38 -8.55 -3.84 -8.60
C LYS A 38 -9.15 -2.43 -8.44
N TYR A 39 -8.59 -1.59 -7.58
CA TYR A 39 -9.22 -0.34 -7.14
C TYR A 39 -8.31 0.90 -7.27
N GLY A 40 -7.11 0.73 -7.82
CA GLY A 40 -6.10 1.78 -7.88
C GLY A 40 -5.75 2.31 -6.49
N THR A 41 -5.71 3.63 -6.35
CA THR A 41 -5.42 4.34 -5.09
C THR A 41 -6.66 4.74 -4.31
N THR A 42 -7.86 4.34 -4.75
CA THR A 42 -9.13 4.68 -4.08
C THR A 42 -9.39 3.84 -2.83
N ASN A 43 -8.53 2.85 -2.53
CA ASN A 43 -8.63 2.08 -1.31
C ASN A 43 -8.26 2.94 -0.10
N ARG A 44 -9.24 3.22 0.78
CA ARG A 44 -9.10 4.13 1.93
C ARG A 44 -7.94 3.76 2.86
N ALA A 45 -7.84 2.50 3.24
CA ALA A 45 -6.87 2.03 4.21
C ALA A 45 -6.67 0.52 4.08
N MET A 46 -5.46 0.07 4.36
CA MET A 46 -5.12 -1.33 4.51
C MET A 46 -5.07 -1.64 6.00
N TRP A 47 -6.05 -2.38 6.50
CA TRP A 47 -6.13 -2.71 7.91
C TRP A 47 -5.21 -3.87 8.25
N VAL A 48 -4.39 -3.68 9.28
CA VAL A 48 -3.43 -4.68 9.73
C VAL A 48 -3.80 -5.13 11.14
N MET A 49 -3.82 -6.44 11.30
CA MET A 49 -3.94 -7.11 12.58
C MET A 49 -2.74 -8.05 12.71
N MET A 50 -1.98 -7.88 13.79
CA MET A 50 -0.90 -8.79 14.14
C MET A 50 -1.46 -9.88 15.04
N THR A 51 -1.15 -11.13 14.73
CA THR A 51 -1.61 -12.28 15.51
C THR A 51 -0.53 -13.35 15.55
N ASP A 52 -0.52 -14.14 16.62
CA ASP A 52 0.27 -15.37 16.77
C ASP A 52 -0.41 -16.59 16.12
N MET A 53 -1.58 -16.40 15.49
CA MET A 53 -2.24 -17.43 14.71
C MET A 53 -1.36 -17.86 13.53
N PRO A 54 -1.13 -19.17 13.33
CA PRO A 54 -0.37 -19.66 12.18
C PRO A 54 -1.18 -19.45 10.90
N LEU A 55 -0.77 -18.47 10.09
CA LEU A 55 -1.38 -18.15 8.80
C LEU A 55 -0.39 -18.44 7.67
N MET A 56 -0.91 -18.82 6.50
CA MET A 56 -0.09 -18.95 5.30
C MET A 56 0.29 -17.55 4.80
N SER A 57 1.60 -17.28 4.68
CA SER A 57 2.07 -16.04 4.09
C SER A 57 1.75 -15.98 2.59
N THR A 58 1.25 -14.83 2.16
CA THR A 58 1.14 -14.47 0.75
C THR A 58 2.47 -13.90 0.24
N LYS A 59 2.63 -13.84 -1.07
CA LYS A 59 3.83 -13.28 -1.72
C LYS A 59 3.54 -11.86 -2.20
N PRO A 60 4.55 -10.98 -2.25
CA PRO A 60 4.46 -9.71 -2.97
C PRO A 60 4.03 -9.92 -4.43
N ILE A 61 3.46 -8.88 -5.03
CA ILE A 61 3.07 -8.86 -6.44
C ILE A 61 3.91 -7.85 -7.20
N ASP A 62 4.08 -8.09 -8.49
CA ASP A 62 4.59 -7.12 -9.46
C ASP A 62 3.56 -7.01 -10.59
N PHE A 63 2.96 -5.83 -10.73
CA PHE A 63 2.04 -5.54 -11.83
C PHE A 63 2.47 -4.30 -12.61
N GLY A 64 3.75 -3.93 -12.50
CA GLY A 64 4.38 -2.87 -13.29
C GLY A 64 4.08 -1.46 -12.81
N VAL A 65 3.60 -1.25 -11.57
CA VAL A 65 3.35 0.13 -11.07
C VAL A 65 4.61 0.95 -11.03
N TYR A 66 5.73 0.34 -10.64
CA TYR A 66 7.00 1.04 -10.54
C TYR A 66 7.43 1.61 -11.90
N ASP A 67 7.35 0.79 -12.95
CA ASP A 67 7.69 1.22 -14.31
C ASP A 67 6.67 2.20 -14.88
N PHE A 68 5.38 1.97 -14.65
CA PHE A 68 4.32 2.90 -15.04
C PHE A 68 4.50 4.28 -14.41
N CYS A 69 4.90 4.32 -13.14
CA CYS A 69 5.10 5.56 -12.43
C CYS A 69 6.20 6.41 -13.07
N LYS A 70 7.27 5.80 -13.62
CA LYS A 70 8.41 6.53 -14.23
C LYS A 70 7.99 7.48 -15.36
N THR A 71 6.95 7.15 -16.12
CA THR A 71 6.50 7.96 -17.27
C THR A 71 5.17 8.68 -17.06
N CYS A 72 4.38 8.31 -16.04
CA CYS A 72 3.02 8.83 -15.87
C CYS A 72 2.94 10.27 -15.35
N GLY A 73 3.41 10.55 -14.13
CA GLY A 73 3.45 11.92 -13.57
C GLY A 73 2.11 12.59 -13.23
N ILE A 74 0.95 12.05 -13.62
CA ILE A 74 -0.38 12.69 -13.48
C ILE A 74 -0.66 13.19 -12.06
N CYS A 75 -0.32 12.40 -11.04
CA CYS A 75 -0.54 12.79 -9.65
C CYS A 75 0.32 13.98 -9.20
N ALA A 76 1.53 14.10 -9.75
CA ALA A 76 2.43 15.21 -9.48
C ALA A 76 1.96 16.49 -10.16
N ASP A 77 1.40 16.39 -11.37
CA ASP A 77 0.81 17.53 -12.08
C ASP A 77 -0.49 18.02 -11.42
N ALA A 78 -1.31 17.10 -10.91
CA ALA A 78 -2.57 17.42 -10.24
C ALA A 78 -2.40 17.91 -8.80
N CYS A 79 -1.21 17.80 -8.20
CA CYS A 79 -1.00 18.14 -6.80
C CYS A 79 -1.12 19.67 -6.60
N PRO A 80 -2.10 20.17 -5.82
CA PRO A 80 -2.30 21.61 -5.65
C PRO A 80 -1.13 22.30 -4.94
N PHE A 81 -0.35 21.54 -4.18
CA PHE A 81 0.80 22.02 -3.41
C PHE A 81 2.14 21.65 -4.04
N GLY A 82 2.16 20.91 -5.15
CA GLY A 82 3.40 20.46 -5.80
C GLY A 82 4.30 19.59 -4.91
N LEU A 83 3.72 18.82 -3.98
CA LEU A 83 4.47 18.02 -2.99
C LEU A 83 4.89 16.64 -3.50
N ILE A 84 4.41 16.23 -4.68
CA ILE A 84 4.71 14.91 -5.25
C ILE A 84 5.79 15.10 -6.31
N GLU A 85 6.89 14.37 -6.16
CA GLU A 85 8.01 14.39 -7.11
C GLU A 85 7.57 13.94 -8.51
N LYS A 86 7.97 14.70 -9.54
CA LYS A 86 7.67 14.40 -10.95
C LYS A 86 8.57 13.31 -11.55
N GLY A 87 9.69 13.00 -10.88
CA GLY A 87 10.70 12.07 -11.35
C GLY A 87 12.04 12.77 -11.49
#